data_AF-A0A1F9CKQ6-F1
#
_entry.id   AF-A0A1F9CKQ6-F1
#
_cell.length_a   1.000
_cell.length_b   1.000
_cell.length_c   1.000
_cell.angle_alpha   90.00
_cell.angle_beta   90.00
_cell.angle_gamma   90.00
#
_symmetry.space_group_name_H-M   'P 1'
#
loop_
_entity.id
_entity.type
_entity.pdbx_description
1 polymer ?
#
loop_
_entity_poly.entity_id
_entity_poly.type
_entity_poly.pdbx_seq_one_letter_code
_entity_poly.pdbx_strand_id
1 'polypeptide(L)'
;MLSRYCGYREAAGNRLFFGSLLLMLLCIIPADGLADTPGSMAECVKIEDDAERLKCYDQQAGRKSVESSPEIGLAQKTPKEKSEKFSYLSRLWELDNEIRRDKYAISLHHSNYILPFTSNDSPNVDLIREADPTKDLKREEVTFQLSLKIKLWQDIFGKEMDLWVGYTQRSFWQLYNFDDSSPFRETNYEPELLLNFRTNYSLLGFKGRFINVGFDHQSNGQTEPLSRSWNRIVTNFGFEKDNLTLLLKGWYRFPENAEDDDNPDIEDYLGYGEVQTYYFLKKHRFGVMWRNNLKFHHNRGSLQLEWSFPLIERVSGFIQYFNGYGESLLDYNHSVNRIGIGFILTDWN
;
A
#
# COMPACT_ATOMS: atom_id res chain seq x y z
N MET A 1 -8.83 38.50 -56.40
CA MET A 1 -10.09 39.25 -56.26
C MET A 1 -10.91 38.55 -55.18
N LEU A 2 -11.09 39.20 -54.02
CA LEU A 2 -12.19 39.15 -53.01
C LEU A 2 -13.02 37.84 -52.88
N SER A 3 -13.50 37.37 -51.73
CA SER A 3 -13.53 37.76 -50.31
C SER A 3 -14.48 36.77 -49.60
N ARG A 4 -14.19 36.39 -48.35
CA ARG A 4 -15.10 36.37 -47.17
C ARG A 4 -14.73 35.27 -46.17
N TYR A 5 -14.07 35.70 -45.09
CA TYR A 5 -14.06 35.06 -43.77
C TYR A 5 -14.86 35.94 -42.80
N CYS A 6 -15.64 35.31 -41.93
CA CYS A 6 -16.31 35.88 -40.75
C CYS A 6 -16.39 34.72 -39.73
N GLY A 7 -16.04 34.81 -38.45
CA GLY A 7 -15.49 35.89 -37.64
C GLY A 7 -15.25 35.42 -36.19
N TYR A 8 -14.62 36.31 -35.39
CA TYR A 8 -14.71 36.53 -33.92
C TYR A 8 -14.43 35.34 -32.95
N ARG A 9 -13.65 35.45 -31.86
CA ARG A 9 -13.18 36.58 -31.02
C ARG A 9 -12.14 36.04 -30.00
N GLU A 10 -10.98 36.67 -29.84
CA GLU A 10 -10.11 36.49 -28.65
C GLU A 10 -9.73 37.85 -28.09
N ALA A 11 -9.82 37.99 -26.77
CA ALA A 11 -9.54 39.20 -26.02
C ALA A 11 -8.16 39.13 -25.37
N ALA A 12 -7.43 40.23 -25.51
CA ALA A 12 -6.06 40.46 -25.08
C ALA A 12 -5.89 40.67 -23.58
N GLY A 13 -4.64 40.53 -23.10
CA GLY A 13 -4.22 41.06 -21.80
C GLY A 13 -2.75 40.77 -21.46
N ASN A 14 -1.88 41.75 -21.73
CA ASN A 14 -0.42 41.75 -21.61
C ASN A 14 0.17 41.43 -20.23
N ARG A 15 1.39 40.85 -20.26
CA ARG A 15 2.37 40.78 -19.16
C ARG A 15 3.44 41.88 -19.31
N LEU A 16 3.93 42.40 -18.19
CA LEU A 16 5.27 42.98 -17.87
C LEU A 16 5.09 43.84 -16.60
N PHE A 17 6.01 44.10 -15.66
CA PHE A 17 7.21 43.49 -15.06
C PHE A 17 7.69 44.53 -14.00
N PHE A 18 8.43 44.11 -12.97
CA PHE A 18 9.23 44.91 -12.00
C PHE A 18 8.55 45.68 -10.85
N GLY A 19 9.15 45.54 -9.65
CA GLY A 19 9.21 46.63 -8.67
C GLY A 19 8.98 46.21 -7.21
N SER A 20 10.06 45.89 -6.51
CA SER A 20 10.11 45.79 -5.05
C SER A 20 9.83 47.15 -4.40
N LEU A 21 8.87 47.25 -3.47
CA LEU A 21 8.93 48.24 -2.39
C LEU A 21 8.08 47.84 -1.18
N LEU A 22 8.79 47.56 -0.10
CA LEU A 22 8.37 47.50 1.29
C LEU A 22 7.64 48.79 1.69
N LEU A 23 6.42 48.72 2.25
CA LEU A 23 5.94 49.73 3.18
C LEU A 23 4.97 49.13 4.20
N MET A 24 5.34 49.30 5.47
CA MET A 24 4.61 48.94 6.68
C MET A 24 3.19 49.50 6.71
N LEU A 25 2.23 48.69 7.16
CA LEU A 25 1.13 49.16 7.97
C LEU A 25 0.94 48.20 9.15
N LEU A 26 1.55 48.55 10.29
CA LEU A 26 1.22 47.99 11.59
C LEU A 26 -0.19 48.47 11.99
N CYS A 27 -1.08 47.53 12.27
CA CYS A 27 -2.28 47.81 13.03
C CYS A 27 -1.89 48.23 14.45
N ILE A 28 -2.27 49.46 14.79
CA ILE A 28 -2.30 49.97 16.17
C ILE A 28 -3.42 49.23 16.90
N ILE A 29 -3.06 48.33 17.81
CA ILE A 29 -3.95 47.82 18.86
C ILE A 29 -3.44 48.43 20.17
N PRO A 30 -4.32 49.04 21.00
CA PRO A 30 -3.92 49.57 22.30
C PRO A 30 -3.39 48.43 23.19
N ALA A 31 -2.19 48.64 23.73
CA ALA A 31 -1.55 47.77 24.70
C ALA A 31 -2.18 47.99 26.08
N ASP A 32 -3.33 47.35 26.32
CA ASP A 32 -3.83 47.11 27.68
C ASP A 32 -3.76 45.61 27.96
N GLY A 33 -2.89 45.23 28.88
CA GLY A 33 -2.90 43.90 29.50
C GLY A 33 -1.82 42.90 29.05
N LEU A 34 -0.55 43.31 28.96
CA LEU A 34 0.53 42.37 29.27
C LEU A 34 0.53 42.15 30.79
N ALA A 35 -0.30 41.22 31.24
CA ALA A 35 -0.18 40.68 32.58
C ALA A 35 1.17 39.94 32.66
N ASP A 36 2.03 40.51 33.48
CA ASP A 36 3.26 39.93 33.99
C ASP A 36 2.98 38.50 34.49
N THR A 37 3.55 37.47 33.84
CA THR A 37 3.73 36.14 34.45
C THR A 37 5.21 35.94 34.72
N PRO A 38 5.70 36.28 35.92
CA PRO A 38 7.06 35.97 36.29
C PRO A 38 7.14 34.51 36.75
N GLY A 39 7.99 33.72 36.09
CA GLY A 39 8.82 32.73 36.76
C GLY A 39 8.31 31.31 37.02
N SER A 40 7.03 30.97 36.86
CA SER A 40 6.58 29.65 37.33
C SER A 40 7.02 28.48 36.42
N MET A 41 6.80 28.54 35.09
CA MET A 41 6.95 27.34 34.24
C MET A 41 8.40 26.94 33.96
N ALA A 42 9.33 27.91 34.07
CA ALA A 42 10.76 27.67 33.88
C ALA A 42 11.37 26.83 35.01
N GLU A 43 10.74 26.77 36.18
CA GLU A 43 11.20 25.95 37.31
C GLU A 43 10.94 24.45 37.08
N CYS A 44 9.83 24.10 36.42
CA CYS A 44 9.51 22.71 36.11
C CYS A 44 10.56 22.05 35.20
N VAL A 45 11.25 22.82 34.36
CA VAL A 45 12.30 22.32 33.45
C VAL A 45 13.47 21.69 34.22
N LYS A 46 13.72 22.14 35.45
CA LYS A 46 14.85 21.69 36.28
C LYS A 46 14.61 20.35 36.98
N ILE A 47 13.39 19.82 36.92
CA ILE A 47 13.04 18.54 37.54
C ILE A 47 13.50 17.40 36.62
N GLU A 48 14.34 16.50 37.14
CA GLU A 48 14.90 15.36 36.38
C GLU A 48 13.88 14.22 36.20
N ASP A 49 13.06 13.94 37.23
CA ASP A 49 12.03 12.90 37.14
C ASP A 49 10.87 13.36 36.25
N ASP A 50 10.58 12.55 35.23
CA ASP A 50 9.56 12.88 34.22
C ASP A 50 8.15 13.01 34.81
N ALA A 51 7.81 12.19 35.81
CA ALA A 51 6.48 12.17 36.40
C ALA A 51 6.27 13.39 37.33
N GLU A 52 7.29 13.78 38.09
CA GLU A 52 7.26 14.99 38.91
C GLU A 52 7.29 16.26 38.06
N ARG A 53 8.08 16.27 36.99
CA ARG A 53 8.12 17.38 36.03
C ARG A 53 6.76 17.61 35.38
N LEU A 54 6.09 16.54 34.95
CA LEU A 54 4.74 16.62 34.37
C LEU A 54 3.72 17.18 35.37
N LYS A 55 3.75 16.71 36.64
CA LYS A 55 2.88 17.24 37.70
C LYS A 55 3.08 18.74 37.93
N CYS A 56 4.32 19.22 37.89
CA CYS A 56 4.64 20.64 38.02
C CYS A 56 3.96 21.47 36.90
N TYR A 57 4.04 21.00 35.66
CA TYR A 57 3.36 21.66 34.53
C TYR A 57 1.84 21.62 34.66
N ASP A 58 1.26 20.47 35.02
CA ASP A 58 -0.19 20.32 35.19
C ASP A 58 -0.73 21.27 36.28
N GLN A 59 -0.01 21.41 37.41
CA GLN A 59 -0.38 22.35 38.47
C GLN A 59 -0.35 23.80 38.00
N GLN A 60 0.68 24.19 37.26
CA GLN A 60 0.81 25.57 36.78
C GLN A 60 -0.13 25.91 35.64
N ALA A 61 -0.50 24.93 34.82
CA ALA A 61 -1.54 25.05 33.82
C ALA A 61 -2.96 25.04 34.41
N GLY A 62 -3.10 24.93 35.74
CA GLY A 62 -4.40 24.91 36.42
C GLY A 62 -5.18 23.60 36.23
N ARG A 63 -4.53 22.53 35.77
CA ARG A 63 -5.13 21.21 35.62
C ARG A 63 -5.21 20.55 37.00
N LYS A 64 -6.39 20.53 37.60
CA LYS A 64 -6.62 19.79 38.85
C LYS A 64 -6.35 18.31 38.60
N SER A 65 -5.45 17.72 39.38
CA SER A 65 -5.25 16.27 39.39
C SER A 65 -6.59 15.59 39.66
N VAL A 66 -7.01 14.69 38.78
CA VAL A 66 -8.15 13.83 39.06
C VAL A 66 -7.72 12.90 40.19
N GLU A 67 -8.17 13.19 41.41
CA GLU A 67 -8.10 12.28 42.53
C GLU A 67 -8.83 10.98 42.15
N SER A 68 -8.13 9.88 42.42
CA SER A 68 -8.60 8.50 42.31
C SER A 68 -10.04 8.30 42.81
N SER A 69 -10.90 7.78 41.93
CA SER A 69 -12.17 7.14 42.29
C SER A 69 -11.98 5.61 42.35
N PRO A 70 -12.84 4.88 43.07
CA PRO A 70 -12.49 4.14 44.29
C PRO A 70 -11.91 2.75 44.06
N GLU A 71 -11.19 2.25 45.08
CA GLU A 71 -10.74 0.86 45.21
C GLU A 71 -11.91 -0.13 45.06
N ILE A 72 -12.04 -0.73 43.88
CA ILE A 72 -12.68 -2.02 43.70
C ILE A 72 -11.56 -3.05 43.74
N GLY A 73 -11.43 -3.72 44.89
CA GLY A 73 -10.77 -5.01 45.11
C GLY A 73 -9.47 -5.24 44.33
N LEU A 74 -8.36 -5.25 45.06
CA LEU A 74 -7.16 -6.02 44.71
C LEU A 74 -7.50 -7.52 44.61
N ALA A 75 -8.24 -7.92 43.57
CA ALA A 75 -7.88 -9.13 42.88
C ALA A 75 -6.45 -8.87 42.40
N GLN A 76 -5.48 -9.58 42.99
CA GLN A 76 -4.18 -9.74 42.40
C GLN A 76 -4.40 -10.00 40.91
N LYS A 77 -4.15 -8.98 40.07
CA LYS A 77 -3.81 -9.25 38.69
C LYS A 77 -2.50 -9.99 38.80
N THR A 78 -2.60 -11.31 38.93
CA THR A 78 -1.62 -12.24 38.37
C THR A 78 -1.09 -11.56 37.11
N PRO A 79 0.24 -11.40 36.95
CA PRO A 79 0.78 -10.86 35.72
C PRO A 79 0.14 -11.65 34.59
N LYS A 80 -0.79 -11.03 33.85
CA LYS A 80 -1.47 -11.71 32.76
C LYS A 80 -0.37 -12.23 31.86
N GLU A 81 -0.49 -13.51 31.58
CA GLU A 81 0.33 -14.34 30.73
C GLU A 81 0.92 -13.54 29.57
N LYS A 82 2.18 -13.87 29.24
CA LYS A 82 2.90 -13.49 28.01
C LYS A 82 1.99 -12.76 27.02
N SER A 83 2.24 -11.47 26.75
CA SER A 83 1.52 -10.78 25.66
C SER A 83 1.54 -11.70 24.43
N GLU A 84 0.40 -12.30 24.10
CA GLU A 84 0.36 -13.22 22.97
C GLU A 84 0.74 -12.39 21.75
N LYS A 85 1.84 -12.76 21.10
CA LYS A 85 2.18 -12.16 19.83
C LYS A 85 1.13 -12.63 18.84
N PHE A 86 0.18 -11.75 18.51
CA PHE A 86 -0.75 -11.96 17.40
C PHE A 86 0.03 -12.28 16.12
N SER A 87 -0.47 -13.26 15.37
CA SER A 87 0.15 -13.72 14.14
C SER A 87 0.12 -12.66 13.04
N TYR A 88 0.81 -12.92 11.93
CA TYR A 88 0.87 -12.00 10.81
C TYR A 88 -0.54 -11.77 10.21
N LEU A 89 -1.28 -12.84 9.93
CA LEU A 89 -2.64 -12.73 9.37
C LEU A 89 -3.62 -12.10 10.35
N SER A 90 -3.45 -12.36 11.66
CA SER A 90 -4.25 -11.71 12.69
C SER A 90 -4.15 -10.20 12.62
N ARG A 91 -2.93 -9.66 12.51
CA ARG A 91 -2.70 -8.22 12.41
C ARG A 91 -3.15 -7.65 11.08
N LEU A 92 -2.85 -8.36 9.98
CA LEU A 92 -3.19 -7.92 8.64
C LEU A 92 -4.71 -7.79 8.46
N TRP A 93 -5.50 -8.71 9.02
CA TRP A 93 -6.95 -8.78 8.80
C TRP A 93 -7.79 -8.48 10.04
N GLU A 94 -7.16 -8.08 11.15
CA GLU A 94 -7.81 -7.79 12.43
C GLU A 94 -8.73 -8.93 12.90
N LEU A 95 -8.15 -10.14 12.91
CA LEU A 95 -8.92 -11.39 13.07
C LEU A 95 -9.32 -11.69 14.52
N ASP A 96 -8.55 -11.19 15.50
CA ASP A 96 -8.81 -11.40 16.91
C ASP A 96 -9.39 -10.11 17.53
N ASN A 97 -10.32 -10.24 18.48
CA ASN A 97 -11.11 -9.12 18.99
C ASN A 97 -10.27 -8.03 19.67
N GLU A 98 -9.13 -8.42 20.24
CA GLU A 98 -8.22 -7.60 21.05
C GLU A 98 -7.43 -6.59 20.22
N ILE A 99 -7.29 -6.83 18.91
CA ILE A 99 -6.47 -6.00 17.99
C ILE A 99 -7.31 -5.24 16.97
N ARG A 100 -8.65 -5.30 17.10
CA ARG A 100 -9.56 -4.61 16.18
C ARG A 100 -9.44 -3.12 16.41
N ARG A 101 -9.14 -2.39 15.33
CA ARG A 101 -9.04 -0.93 15.34
C ARG A 101 -10.40 -0.30 15.15
N ASP A 102 -10.47 1.01 15.40
CA ASP A 102 -11.64 1.81 15.11
C ASP A 102 -12.07 1.68 13.65
N LYS A 103 -13.39 1.79 13.43
CA LYS A 103 -13.96 1.84 12.08
C LYS A 103 -13.29 2.99 11.31
N TYR A 104 -12.94 2.73 10.04
CA TYR A 104 -12.28 3.67 9.12
C TYR A 104 -10.78 3.93 9.34
N ALA A 105 -10.10 3.21 10.22
CA ALA A 105 -8.64 3.26 10.28
C ALA A 105 -8.03 2.76 8.95
N ILE A 106 -7.11 3.53 8.37
CA ILE A 106 -6.32 3.11 7.21
C ILE A 106 -5.27 2.10 7.70
N SER A 107 -5.19 0.97 7.02
CA SER A 107 -4.24 -0.10 7.30
C SER A 107 -3.54 -0.55 6.02
N LEU A 108 -2.40 -1.25 6.15
CA LEU A 108 -1.74 -1.84 5.00
C LEU A 108 -2.54 -3.06 4.51
N HIS A 109 -2.56 -3.27 3.19
CA HIS A 109 -3.27 -4.39 2.57
C HIS A 109 -2.32 -5.44 2.00
N HIS A 110 -1.48 -5.05 1.04
CA HIS A 110 -0.30 -5.81 0.60
C HIS A 110 1.00 -5.13 1.05
N SER A 111 2.14 -5.72 0.69
CA SER A 111 3.45 -5.13 0.95
C SER A 111 3.55 -3.71 0.36
N ASN A 112 4.07 -2.78 1.14
CA ASN A 112 4.33 -1.40 0.70
C ASN A 112 5.83 -1.19 0.61
N TYR A 113 6.34 -0.97 -0.60
CA TYR A 113 7.78 -0.95 -0.85
C TYR A 113 8.15 0.04 -1.95
N ILE A 114 9.43 0.42 -1.96
CA ILE A 114 10.08 1.11 -3.07
C ILE A 114 11.42 0.42 -3.34
N LEU A 115 11.69 0.13 -4.61
CA LEU A 115 12.94 -0.39 -5.14
C LEU A 115 13.54 0.70 -6.03
N PRO A 116 14.40 1.58 -5.48
CA PRO A 116 15.02 2.64 -6.27
C PRO A 116 15.87 2.08 -7.42
N PHE A 117 16.46 0.89 -7.23
CA PHE A 117 17.28 0.25 -8.25
C PHE A 117 16.68 -1.10 -8.58
N THR A 118 16.08 -1.20 -9.77
CA THR A 118 15.74 -2.47 -10.42
C THR A 118 16.42 -2.56 -11.77
N SER A 119 16.71 -3.77 -12.22
CA SER A 119 17.18 -4.06 -13.58
C SER A 119 16.31 -5.15 -14.18
N ASN A 120 15.69 -4.87 -15.32
CA ASN A 120 14.94 -5.82 -16.13
C ASN A 120 15.79 -6.22 -17.35
N ASP A 121 16.15 -7.49 -17.45
CA ASP A 121 16.97 -8.01 -18.56
C ASP A 121 16.16 -8.27 -19.84
N SER A 122 14.83 -8.26 -19.76
CA SER A 122 13.92 -8.45 -20.88
C SER A 122 12.77 -7.42 -20.87
N PRO A 123 13.06 -6.12 -21.03
CA PRO A 123 12.01 -5.10 -21.14
C PRO A 123 11.15 -5.31 -22.40
N ASN A 124 9.85 -5.02 -22.31
CA ASN A 124 8.91 -5.14 -23.43
C ASN A 124 9.01 -3.93 -24.38
N VAL A 125 10.13 -3.85 -25.11
CA VAL A 125 10.46 -2.70 -25.97
C VAL A 125 9.56 -2.63 -27.20
N ASP A 126 9.19 -3.78 -27.76
CA ASP A 126 8.44 -3.85 -29.02
C ASP A 126 7.05 -3.23 -28.87
N LEU A 127 6.30 -3.59 -27.82
CA LEU A 127 4.98 -3.02 -27.53
C LEU A 127 5.02 -1.50 -27.34
N ILE A 128 6.06 -1.00 -26.66
CA ILE A 128 6.23 0.45 -26.46
C ILE A 128 6.52 1.17 -27.77
N ARG A 129 7.35 0.59 -28.64
CA ARG A 129 7.69 1.16 -29.95
C ARG A 129 6.57 1.06 -30.97
N GLU A 130 5.69 0.06 -30.85
CA GLU A 130 4.47 -0.02 -31.66
C GLU A 130 3.53 1.17 -31.35
N ALA A 131 3.43 1.57 -30.09
CA ALA A 131 2.65 2.75 -29.69
C ALA A 131 3.34 4.08 -30.03
N ASP A 132 4.65 4.16 -29.80
CA ASP A 132 5.47 5.34 -30.14
C ASP A 132 6.88 4.91 -30.58
N PRO A 133 7.19 4.92 -31.89
CA PRO A 133 8.48 4.47 -32.42
C PRO A 133 9.69 5.27 -31.95
N THR A 134 9.48 6.44 -31.35
CA THR A 134 10.57 7.28 -30.83
C THR A 134 11.01 6.84 -29.43
N LYS A 135 10.21 6.00 -28.76
CA LYS A 135 10.47 5.55 -27.40
C LYS A 135 11.49 4.42 -27.36
N ASP A 136 12.32 4.48 -26.34
CA ASP A 136 13.26 3.42 -26.01
C ASP A 136 13.23 3.19 -24.49
N LEU A 137 13.27 1.93 -24.07
CA LEU A 137 13.25 1.58 -22.66
C LEU A 137 14.67 1.34 -22.16
N LYS A 138 14.99 1.91 -21.00
CA LYS A 138 16.13 1.48 -20.21
C LYS A 138 15.76 0.22 -19.43
N ARG A 139 16.77 -0.59 -19.11
CA ARG A 139 16.61 -1.78 -18.26
C ARG A 139 16.34 -1.39 -16.82
N GLU A 140 16.86 -0.24 -16.42
CA GLU A 140 16.79 0.28 -15.06
C GLU A 140 15.51 1.06 -14.82
N GLU A 141 14.76 0.66 -13.79
CA GLU A 141 13.56 1.36 -13.34
C GLU A 141 13.55 1.51 -11.83
N VAL A 142 12.88 2.56 -11.35
CA VAL A 142 12.34 2.57 -9.98
C VAL A 142 11.02 1.82 -10.00
N THR A 143 10.86 0.85 -9.11
CA THR A 143 9.58 0.13 -8.96
C THR A 143 9.05 0.34 -7.55
N PHE A 144 7.76 0.62 -7.40
CA PHE A 144 7.16 0.73 -6.06
C PHE A 144 5.73 0.21 -6.03
N GLN A 145 5.30 -0.17 -4.82
CA GLN A 145 3.93 -0.57 -4.54
C GLN A 145 3.39 0.19 -3.33
N LEU A 146 2.22 0.80 -3.50
CA LEU A 146 1.39 1.33 -2.43
C LEU A 146 0.17 0.42 -2.29
N SER A 147 -0.16 -0.02 -1.08
CA SER A 147 -1.31 -0.89 -0.87
C SER A 147 -1.96 -0.67 0.50
N LEU A 148 -3.18 -0.17 0.47
CA LEU A 148 -3.93 0.25 1.66
C LEU A 148 -5.32 -0.36 1.66
N LYS A 149 -5.90 -0.53 2.85
CA LYS A 149 -7.30 -0.91 3.00
C LYS A 149 -7.96 -0.22 4.19
N ILE A 150 -9.27 -0.13 4.08
CA ILE A 150 -10.15 0.46 5.09
C ILE A 150 -11.31 -0.50 5.36
N LYS A 151 -11.62 -0.72 6.63
CA LYS A 151 -12.80 -1.48 7.06
C LYS A 151 -14.04 -0.60 6.96
N LEU A 152 -14.96 -0.94 6.06
CA LEU A 152 -16.21 -0.22 5.83
C LEU A 152 -17.31 -0.65 6.79
N TRP A 153 -17.42 -1.96 7.03
CA TRP A 153 -18.44 -2.51 7.91
C TRP A 153 -17.87 -3.65 8.73
N GLN A 154 -17.81 -3.41 10.03
CA GLN A 154 -17.38 -4.38 11.02
C GLN A 154 -18.56 -5.24 11.51
N ASP A 155 -18.32 -6.54 11.63
CA ASP A 155 -19.23 -7.54 12.23
C ASP A 155 -20.63 -7.50 11.61
N ILE A 156 -20.70 -7.67 10.29
CA ILE A 156 -21.95 -7.57 9.52
C ILE A 156 -22.98 -8.54 10.09
N PHE A 157 -24.16 -8.03 10.44
CA PHE A 157 -25.24 -8.77 11.10
C PHE A 157 -24.83 -9.47 12.42
N GLY A 158 -23.84 -8.94 13.13
CA GLY A 158 -23.31 -9.51 14.37
C GLY A 158 -22.54 -10.81 14.17
N LYS A 159 -22.09 -11.09 12.94
CA LYS A 159 -21.28 -12.27 12.59
C LYS A 159 -19.82 -11.88 12.44
N GLU A 160 -18.93 -12.87 12.47
CA GLU A 160 -17.48 -12.68 12.31
C GLU A 160 -17.07 -12.42 10.86
N MET A 161 -17.71 -11.42 10.25
CA MET A 161 -17.45 -11.00 8.88
C MET A 161 -17.31 -9.48 8.81
N ASP A 162 -16.31 -9.03 8.04
CA ASP A 162 -15.96 -7.63 7.89
C ASP A 162 -15.91 -7.27 6.39
N LEU A 163 -16.52 -6.14 6.01
CA LEU A 163 -16.40 -5.58 4.68
C LEU A 163 -15.22 -4.62 4.62
N TRP A 164 -14.33 -4.83 3.67
CA TRP A 164 -13.14 -4.03 3.42
C TRP A 164 -13.15 -3.46 2.01
N VAL A 165 -12.62 -2.25 1.86
CA VAL A 165 -12.19 -1.73 0.56
C VAL A 165 -10.67 -1.69 0.55
N GLY A 166 -10.07 -2.23 -0.49
CA GLY A 166 -8.64 -2.25 -0.73
C GLY A 166 -8.29 -1.41 -1.95
N TYR A 167 -7.08 -0.89 -1.97
CA TYR A 167 -6.49 -0.26 -3.14
C TYR A 167 -5.01 -0.59 -3.18
N THR A 168 -4.57 -1.18 -4.29
CA THR A 168 -3.17 -1.45 -4.58
C THR A 168 -2.76 -0.74 -5.86
N GLN A 169 -1.60 -0.10 -5.83
CA GLN A 169 -0.99 0.52 -6.99
C GLN A 169 0.44 0.02 -7.14
N ARG A 170 0.80 -0.45 -8.33
CA ARG A 170 2.17 -0.82 -8.69
C ARG A 170 2.64 0.04 -9.84
N SER A 171 3.79 0.69 -9.70
CA SER A 171 4.31 1.62 -10.71
C SER A 171 5.74 1.27 -11.11
N PHE A 172 6.02 1.39 -12.41
CA PHE A 172 7.31 1.14 -13.05
C PHE A 172 7.78 2.43 -13.71
N TRP A 173 8.81 3.03 -13.13
CA TRP A 173 9.25 4.38 -13.47
C TRP A 173 10.63 4.34 -14.12
N GLN A 174 10.70 4.80 -15.37
CA GLN A 174 11.94 4.98 -16.14
C GLN A 174 12.72 6.20 -15.63
N LEU A 175 12.93 6.32 -14.31
CA LEU A 175 13.60 7.47 -13.67
C LEU A 175 14.95 7.79 -14.33
N TYR A 176 15.69 6.76 -14.73
CA TYR A 176 17.03 6.86 -15.32
C TYR A 176 17.02 7.17 -16.83
N ASN A 177 15.85 7.23 -17.47
CA ASN A 177 15.72 7.54 -18.89
C ASN A 177 15.62 9.05 -19.11
N PHE A 178 16.73 9.75 -18.87
CA PHE A 178 16.76 11.22 -18.94
C PHE A 178 16.53 11.76 -20.36
N ASP A 179 16.94 10.99 -21.38
CA ASP A 179 16.74 11.34 -22.79
C ASP A 179 15.23 11.43 -23.13
N ASP A 180 14.38 10.70 -22.40
CA ASP A 180 12.93 10.68 -22.59
C ASP A 180 12.15 11.38 -21.44
N SER A 181 12.83 12.25 -20.68
CA SER A 181 12.24 12.99 -19.54
C SER A 181 11.71 12.10 -18.40
N SER A 182 12.31 10.92 -18.21
CA SER A 182 12.08 10.03 -17.07
C SER A 182 10.60 9.64 -16.84
N PRO A 183 9.90 9.07 -17.84
CA PRO A 183 8.46 8.84 -17.77
C PRO A 183 8.12 7.62 -16.89
N PHE A 184 6.89 7.55 -16.40
CA PHE A 184 6.33 6.26 -15.96
C PHE A 184 6.10 5.39 -17.19
N ARG A 185 6.67 4.19 -17.22
CA ARG A 185 6.37 3.21 -18.27
C ARG A 185 4.99 2.61 -18.06
N GLU A 186 4.66 2.29 -16.81
CA GLU A 186 3.44 1.59 -16.45
C GLU A 186 3.00 1.91 -15.02
N THR A 187 1.70 1.96 -14.78
CA THR A 187 1.12 1.94 -13.44
C THR A 187 -0.13 1.09 -13.46
N ASN A 188 -0.23 0.08 -12.58
CA ASN A 188 -1.44 -0.72 -12.40
C ASN A 188 -2.21 -0.23 -11.17
N TYR A 189 -3.50 -0.02 -11.33
CA TYR A 189 -4.48 0.39 -10.33
C TYR A 189 -5.39 -0.80 -10.03
N GLU A 190 -5.41 -1.26 -8.78
CA GLU A 190 -6.14 -2.46 -8.35
C GLU A 190 -7.02 -2.17 -7.12
N PRO A 191 -8.19 -1.54 -7.29
CA PRO A 191 -9.20 -1.46 -6.25
C PRO A 191 -9.91 -2.81 -6.02
N GLU A 192 -10.18 -3.11 -4.75
CA GLU A 192 -10.88 -4.34 -4.33
C GLU A 192 -12.00 -4.03 -3.33
N LEU A 193 -13.11 -4.77 -3.40
CA LEU A 193 -14.16 -4.81 -2.39
C LEU A 193 -14.28 -6.23 -1.84
N LEU A 194 -13.96 -6.39 -0.56
CA LEU A 194 -13.58 -7.67 0.03
C LEU A 194 -14.46 -7.98 1.26
N LEU A 195 -15.24 -9.05 1.20
CA LEU A 195 -15.96 -9.61 2.36
C LEU A 195 -15.08 -10.66 3.04
N ASN A 196 -14.57 -10.35 4.22
CA ASN A 196 -13.65 -11.20 4.97
C ASN A 196 -14.39 -11.95 6.09
N PHE A 197 -14.35 -13.27 6.07
CA PHE A 197 -14.84 -14.15 7.13
C PHE A 197 -13.66 -14.56 8.01
N ARG A 198 -13.77 -14.28 9.31
CA ARG A 198 -12.77 -14.71 10.28
C ARG A 198 -13.00 -16.19 10.60
N THR A 199 -11.92 -16.97 10.60
CA THR A 199 -11.98 -18.41 10.83
C THR A 199 -10.85 -18.84 11.75
N ASN A 200 -10.95 -20.04 12.33
CA ASN A 200 -9.85 -20.61 13.12
C ASN A 200 -9.90 -22.15 13.17
N TYR A 201 -10.06 -22.78 12.00
CA TYR A 201 -10.10 -24.24 11.90
C TYR A 201 -8.69 -24.82 11.69
N SER A 202 -8.48 -26.08 12.07
CA SER A 202 -7.23 -26.80 11.82
C SER A 202 -7.37 -27.70 10.59
N LEU A 203 -6.41 -27.64 9.67
CA LEU A 203 -6.34 -28.46 8.46
C LEU A 203 -4.89 -28.83 8.17
N LEU A 204 -4.56 -30.13 8.17
CA LEU A 204 -3.21 -30.63 7.87
C LEU A 204 -2.08 -29.96 8.70
N GLY A 205 -2.41 -29.56 9.94
CA GLY A 205 -1.49 -28.87 10.85
C GLY A 205 -1.37 -27.36 10.63
N PHE A 206 -2.09 -26.78 9.66
CA PHE A 206 -2.26 -25.33 9.52
C PHE A 206 -3.53 -24.86 10.24
N LYS A 207 -3.52 -23.61 10.71
CA LYS A 207 -4.73 -22.88 11.10
C LYS A 207 -5.24 -22.10 9.90
N GLY A 208 -6.48 -22.34 9.46
CA GLY A 208 -7.19 -21.48 8.51
C GLY A 208 -7.74 -20.26 9.25
N ARG A 209 -7.14 -19.10 9.02
CA ARG A 209 -7.36 -17.86 9.79
C ARG A 209 -8.40 -16.94 9.16
N PHE A 210 -8.51 -16.94 7.83
CA PHE A 210 -9.59 -16.24 7.15
C PHE A 210 -9.94 -16.87 5.81
N ILE A 211 -11.16 -16.57 5.36
CA ILE A 211 -11.61 -16.74 3.99
C ILE A 211 -12.14 -15.39 3.54
N ASN A 212 -11.74 -14.93 2.37
CA ASN A 212 -12.21 -13.67 1.82
C ASN A 212 -12.71 -13.86 0.40
N VAL A 213 -13.84 -13.24 0.06
CA VAL A 213 -14.41 -13.22 -1.29
C VAL A 213 -14.66 -11.77 -1.67
N GLY A 214 -14.40 -11.39 -2.91
CA GLY A 214 -14.59 -10.00 -3.30
C GLY A 214 -14.52 -9.73 -4.79
N PHE A 215 -14.84 -8.49 -5.14
CA PHE A 215 -14.65 -7.96 -6.48
C PHE A 215 -13.29 -7.28 -6.55
N ASP A 216 -12.62 -7.47 -7.67
CA ASP A 216 -11.28 -6.97 -7.94
C ASP A 216 -11.31 -6.44 -9.38
N HIS A 217 -10.97 -5.16 -9.53
CA HIS A 217 -10.73 -4.55 -10.82
C HIS A 217 -9.25 -4.23 -10.89
N GLN A 218 -8.61 -4.51 -12.02
CA GLN A 218 -7.24 -4.09 -12.26
C GLN A 218 -7.12 -3.50 -13.66
N SER A 219 -6.57 -2.29 -13.76
CA SER A 219 -6.30 -1.64 -15.04
C SER A 219 -5.01 -0.83 -14.98
N ASN A 220 -4.47 -0.46 -16.13
CA ASN A 220 -3.29 0.40 -16.20
C ASN A 220 -3.58 1.88 -16.48
N GLY A 221 -4.85 2.22 -16.72
CA GLY A 221 -5.29 3.60 -16.97
C GLY A 221 -4.74 4.21 -18.26
N GLN A 222 -4.21 3.39 -19.17
CA GLN A 222 -3.71 3.82 -20.48
C GLN A 222 -4.83 3.84 -21.52
N THR A 223 -4.59 4.50 -22.65
CA THR A 223 -5.44 4.40 -23.84
C THR A 223 -4.88 3.37 -24.82
N GLU A 224 -5.70 2.96 -25.79
CA GLU A 224 -5.25 2.16 -26.92
C GLU A 224 -4.01 2.76 -27.61
N PRO A 225 -3.03 1.94 -28.04
CA PRO A 225 -3.01 0.46 -28.00
C PRO A 225 -2.42 -0.15 -26.71
N LEU A 226 -2.10 0.68 -25.71
CA LEU A 226 -1.45 0.26 -24.47
C LEU A 226 -2.44 -0.01 -23.33
N SER A 227 -3.74 0.19 -23.56
CA SER A 227 -4.77 -0.06 -22.54
C SER A 227 -4.77 -1.53 -22.14
N ARG A 228 -4.82 -1.80 -20.84
CA ARG A 228 -4.96 -3.16 -20.29
C ARG A 228 -5.89 -3.09 -19.10
N SER A 229 -6.84 -4.02 -19.05
CA SER A 229 -7.79 -4.11 -17.95
C SER A 229 -8.43 -5.50 -17.85
N TRP A 230 -8.91 -5.82 -16.66
CA TRP A 230 -9.73 -7.00 -16.41
C TRP A 230 -10.47 -6.88 -15.08
N ASN A 231 -11.61 -7.55 -15.01
CA ASN A 231 -12.46 -7.60 -13.83
C ASN A 231 -12.57 -9.04 -13.31
N ARG A 232 -12.50 -9.22 -11.99
CA ARG A 232 -12.47 -10.53 -11.35
C ARG A 232 -13.39 -10.61 -10.14
N ILE A 233 -13.92 -11.79 -9.91
CA ILE A 233 -14.28 -12.21 -8.55
C ILE A 233 -13.13 -13.02 -7.99
N VAL A 234 -12.66 -12.64 -6.79
CA VAL A 234 -11.51 -13.26 -6.13
C VAL A 234 -11.95 -14.01 -4.89
N THR A 235 -11.26 -15.10 -4.58
CA THR A 235 -11.36 -15.81 -3.31
C THR A 235 -9.98 -16.01 -2.73
N ASN A 236 -9.77 -15.56 -1.50
CA ASN A 236 -8.52 -15.63 -0.78
C ASN A 236 -8.67 -16.51 0.46
N PHE A 237 -7.71 -17.42 0.68
CA PHE A 237 -7.63 -18.23 1.88
C PHE A 237 -6.30 -17.97 2.59
N GLY A 238 -6.35 -17.71 3.89
CA GLY A 238 -5.17 -17.48 4.71
C GLY A 238 -4.92 -18.56 5.74
N PHE A 239 -3.75 -19.18 5.67
CA PHE A 239 -3.31 -20.24 6.55
C PHE A 239 -2.02 -19.87 7.26
N GLU A 240 -1.87 -20.31 8.51
CA GLU A 240 -0.64 -20.15 9.28
C GLU A 240 -0.26 -21.44 10.01
N LYS A 241 1.06 -21.68 10.08
CA LYS A 241 1.67 -22.74 10.88
C LYS A 241 3.01 -22.26 11.39
N ASP A 242 3.12 -22.06 12.70
CA ASP A 242 4.31 -21.51 13.34
C ASP A 242 4.74 -20.17 12.67
N ASN A 243 5.91 -20.14 12.04
CA ASN A 243 6.43 -18.97 11.34
C ASN A 243 6.15 -18.96 9.82
N LEU A 244 5.30 -19.88 9.35
CA LEU A 244 4.92 -20.01 7.94
C LEU A 244 3.51 -19.47 7.74
N THR A 245 3.35 -18.56 6.78
CA THR A 245 2.07 -18.11 6.25
C THR A 245 1.91 -18.60 4.82
N LEU A 246 0.73 -19.15 4.50
CA LEU A 246 0.33 -19.54 3.16
C LEU A 246 -0.96 -18.80 2.79
N LEU A 247 -0.94 -18.13 1.65
CA LEU A 247 -2.06 -17.42 1.05
C LEU A 247 -2.37 -18.09 -0.30
N LEU A 248 -3.62 -18.48 -0.49
CA LEU A 248 -4.11 -18.99 -1.77
C LEU A 248 -5.13 -17.99 -2.31
N LYS A 249 -4.83 -17.34 -3.44
CA LYS A 249 -5.76 -16.46 -4.17
C LYS A 249 -6.23 -17.19 -5.42
N GLY A 250 -7.53 -17.36 -5.59
CA GLY A 250 -8.15 -17.85 -6.82
C GLY A 250 -9.03 -16.75 -7.42
N TRP A 251 -9.22 -16.77 -8.72
CA TRP A 251 -10.10 -15.82 -9.40
C TRP A 251 -10.87 -16.43 -10.55
N TYR A 252 -12.00 -15.80 -10.83
CA TYR A 252 -12.75 -15.97 -12.06
C TYR A 252 -12.85 -14.61 -12.74
N ARG A 253 -12.39 -14.53 -13.99
CA ARG A 253 -12.48 -13.32 -14.81
C ARG A 253 -13.90 -13.16 -15.34
N PHE A 254 -14.45 -11.95 -15.25
CA PHE A 254 -15.71 -11.65 -15.93
C PHE A 254 -15.49 -11.63 -17.45
N PRO A 255 -16.34 -12.33 -18.24
CA PRO A 255 -16.26 -12.25 -19.69
C PRO A 255 -16.55 -10.84 -20.19
N GLU A 256 -15.76 -10.38 -21.16
CA GLU A 256 -15.91 -9.09 -21.82
C GLU A 256 -16.16 -9.33 -23.33
N ASN A 257 -16.76 -8.37 -24.03
CA ASN A 257 -16.95 -8.50 -25.48
C ASN A 257 -15.60 -8.44 -26.17
N ALA A 258 -15.38 -9.27 -27.19
CA ALA A 258 -14.09 -9.32 -27.88
C ALA A 258 -13.65 -8.00 -28.53
N GLU A 259 -14.59 -7.10 -28.84
CA GLU A 259 -14.28 -5.77 -29.39
C GLU A 259 -13.83 -4.76 -28.32
N ASP A 260 -14.15 -5.03 -27.04
CA ASP A 260 -13.87 -4.15 -25.90
C ASP A 260 -12.82 -4.78 -24.94
N ASP A 261 -12.29 -5.96 -25.26
CA ASP A 261 -11.38 -6.72 -24.41
C ASP A 261 -9.92 -6.37 -24.74
N ASP A 262 -9.28 -5.59 -23.87
CA ASP A 262 -7.90 -5.12 -24.00
C ASP A 262 -6.85 -6.25 -24.00
N ASN A 263 -7.20 -7.42 -23.46
CA ASN A 263 -6.28 -8.55 -23.25
C ASN A 263 -7.07 -9.88 -23.18
N PRO A 264 -7.60 -10.37 -24.32
CA PRO A 264 -8.52 -11.51 -24.34
C PRO A 264 -7.86 -12.83 -23.91
N ASP A 265 -6.55 -12.94 -24.05
CA ASP A 265 -5.76 -14.13 -23.70
C ASP A 265 -5.04 -14.02 -22.34
N ILE A 266 -5.39 -13.07 -21.47
CA ILE A 266 -4.69 -12.86 -20.18
C ILE A 266 -4.63 -14.12 -19.28
N GLU A 267 -5.67 -14.96 -19.30
CA GLU A 267 -5.71 -16.22 -18.54
C GLU A 267 -4.71 -17.26 -19.07
N ASP A 268 -4.28 -17.15 -20.32
CA ASP A 268 -3.26 -18.02 -20.91
C ASP A 268 -1.86 -17.75 -20.34
N TYR A 269 -1.71 -16.65 -19.58
CA TYR A 269 -0.46 -16.25 -18.94
C TYR A 269 -0.58 -16.26 -17.43
N LEU A 270 -1.63 -15.66 -16.90
CA LEU A 270 -1.83 -15.51 -15.45
C LEU A 270 -2.55 -16.72 -14.83
N GLY A 271 -3.26 -17.53 -15.61
CA GLY A 271 -4.04 -18.63 -15.07
C GLY A 271 -5.21 -18.15 -14.21
N TYR A 272 -5.54 -18.96 -13.21
CA TYR A 272 -6.77 -18.86 -12.41
C TYR A 272 -6.52 -18.65 -10.91
N GLY A 273 -5.25 -18.48 -10.52
CA GLY A 273 -4.88 -18.34 -9.13
C GLY A 273 -3.39 -18.14 -8.90
N GLU A 274 -3.06 -17.82 -7.66
CA GLU A 274 -1.72 -17.52 -7.18
C GLU A 274 -1.53 -18.13 -5.78
N VAL A 275 -0.31 -18.59 -5.53
CA VAL A 275 0.14 -19.05 -4.21
C VAL A 275 1.19 -18.07 -3.70
N GLN A 276 0.93 -17.45 -2.54
CA GLN A 276 1.89 -16.60 -1.85
C GLN A 276 2.25 -17.23 -0.51
N THR A 277 3.54 -17.39 -0.24
CA THR A 277 4.05 -17.94 1.02
C THR A 277 4.99 -16.93 1.67
N TYR A 278 4.93 -16.81 3.00
CA TYR A 278 5.91 -16.06 3.79
C TYR A 278 6.48 -16.95 4.90
N TYR A 279 7.81 -16.92 5.06
CA TYR A 279 8.49 -17.53 6.18
C TYR A 279 9.21 -16.46 7.01
N PHE A 280 8.92 -16.43 8.30
CA PHE A 280 9.47 -15.46 9.23
C PHE A 280 10.60 -16.06 10.07
N LEU A 281 11.77 -15.41 10.06
CA LEU A 281 12.91 -15.82 10.88
C LEU A 281 13.47 -14.62 11.62
N LYS A 282 13.16 -14.53 12.92
CA LYS A 282 13.47 -13.35 13.74
C LYS A 282 12.85 -12.09 13.10
N LYS A 283 13.67 -11.13 12.66
CA LYS A 283 13.25 -9.91 11.96
C LYS A 283 13.32 -10.02 10.43
N HIS A 284 13.61 -11.21 9.89
CA HIS A 284 13.67 -11.45 8.45
C HIS A 284 12.34 -12.03 7.96
N ARG A 285 11.93 -11.64 6.76
CA ARG A 285 10.79 -12.23 6.04
C ARG A 285 11.27 -12.70 4.68
N PHE A 286 11.05 -13.97 4.37
CA PHE A 286 11.26 -14.55 3.04
C PHE A 286 9.90 -14.78 2.39
N GLY A 287 9.71 -14.30 1.17
CA GLY A 287 8.45 -14.45 0.44
C GLY A 287 8.65 -15.20 -0.87
N VAL A 288 7.65 -16.00 -1.25
CA VAL A 288 7.57 -16.65 -2.55
C VAL A 288 6.16 -16.47 -3.10
N MET A 289 6.04 -15.84 -4.27
CA MET A 289 4.82 -15.87 -5.07
C MET A 289 5.03 -16.85 -6.22
N TRP A 290 4.04 -17.70 -6.49
CA TRP A 290 4.03 -18.57 -7.65
C TRP A 290 2.68 -18.52 -8.36
N ARG A 291 2.73 -18.44 -9.69
CA ARG A 291 1.57 -18.44 -10.58
C ARG A 291 1.81 -19.38 -11.75
N ASN A 292 0.76 -20.09 -12.19
CA ASN A 292 0.81 -20.97 -13.35
C ASN A 292 -0.55 -21.03 -14.06
N ASN A 293 -0.52 -21.07 -15.39
CA ASN A 293 -1.74 -21.19 -16.19
C ASN A 293 -2.35 -22.61 -16.22
N LEU A 294 -1.63 -23.61 -15.67
CA LEU A 294 -2.02 -25.03 -15.58
C LEU A 294 -2.33 -25.68 -16.93
N LYS A 295 -1.92 -25.08 -18.06
CA LYS A 295 -2.08 -25.65 -19.40
C LYS A 295 -0.90 -26.58 -19.70
N PHE A 296 -1.15 -27.88 -19.86
CA PHE A 296 -0.09 -28.87 -20.07
C PHE A 296 0.73 -28.68 -21.37
N HIS A 297 0.10 -28.21 -22.45
CA HIS A 297 0.76 -28.07 -23.77
C HIS A 297 1.38 -26.69 -24.02
N HIS A 298 0.89 -25.65 -23.34
CA HIS A 298 1.36 -24.27 -23.47
C HIS A 298 1.51 -23.67 -22.07
N ASN A 299 2.38 -24.27 -21.26
CA ASN A 299 2.55 -23.89 -19.87
C ASN A 299 3.27 -22.53 -19.76
N ARG A 300 2.66 -21.62 -19.02
CA ARG A 300 3.22 -20.31 -18.66
C ARG A 300 3.03 -20.07 -17.17
N GLY A 301 3.94 -19.31 -16.58
CA GLY A 301 3.87 -18.98 -15.16
C GLY A 301 4.87 -17.92 -14.76
N SER A 302 4.89 -17.64 -13.46
CA SER A 302 5.83 -16.71 -12.87
C SER A 302 6.19 -17.09 -11.44
N LEU A 303 7.34 -16.58 -11.01
CA LEU A 303 7.91 -16.75 -9.69
C LEU A 303 8.41 -15.39 -9.22
N GLN A 304 8.01 -14.98 -8.01
CA GLN A 304 8.60 -13.85 -7.30
C GLN A 304 9.25 -14.35 -6.01
N LEU A 305 10.50 -13.95 -5.79
CA LEU A 305 11.23 -14.19 -4.55
C LEU A 305 11.44 -12.86 -3.85
N GLU A 306 11.18 -12.85 -2.55
CA GLU A 306 11.31 -11.67 -1.71
C GLU A 306 12.17 -11.96 -0.50
N TRP A 307 13.02 -11.01 -0.15
CA TRP A 307 13.73 -11.02 1.11
C TRP A 307 13.72 -9.64 1.76
N SER A 308 13.11 -9.57 2.94
CA SER A 308 13.17 -8.42 3.82
C SER A 308 14.06 -8.69 5.04
N PHE A 309 14.89 -7.72 5.41
CA PHE A 309 15.83 -7.80 6.53
C PHE A 309 15.84 -6.50 7.35
N PRO A 310 16.09 -6.58 8.67
CA PRO A 310 16.02 -5.41 9.54
C PRO A 310 17.00 -4.32 9.13
N LEU A 311 16.52 -3.08 9.04
CA LEU A 311 17.33 -1.89 8.77
C LEU A 311 17.10 -0.84 9.86
N ILE A 312 15.88 -0.33 9.98
CA ILE A 312 15.40 0.52 11.07
C ILE A 312 14.04 0.01 11.58
N GLU A 313 13.49 0.59 12.64
CA GLU A 313 12.35 0.03 13.36
C GLU A 313 11.14 -0.31 12.48
N ARG A 314 10.71 0.64 11.62
CA ARG A 314 9.51 0.51 10.77
C ARG A 314 9.81 0.32 9.28
N VAL A 315 11.08 0.30 8.91
CA VAL A 315 11.54 0.15 7.52
C VAL A 315 12.63 -0.89 7.47
N SER A 316 12.43 -1.91 6.64
CA SER A 316 13.40 -2.97 6.40
C SER A 316 14.06 -2.77 5.05
N GLY A 317 15.29 -3.28 4.91
CA GLY A 317 15.88 -3.48 3.59
C GLY A 317 15.09 -4.56 2.84
N PHE A 318 15.04 -4.45 1.52
CA PHE A 318 14.21 -5.31 0.68
C PHE A 318 14.91 -5.66 -0.63
N ILE A 319 14.91 -6.94 -0.97
CA ILE A 319 15.33 -7.47 -2.26
C ILE A 319 14.15 -8.22 -2.86
N GLN A 320 13.89 -7.99 -4.14
CA GLN A 320 12.87 -8.69 -4.91
C GLN A 320 13.46 -9.20 -6.21
N TYR A 321 13.14 -10.43 -6.56
CA TYR A 321 13.44 -11.03 -7.84
C TYR A 321 12.14 -11.52 -8.48
N PHE A 322 11.91 -11.21 -9.75
CA PHE A 322 10.75 -11.66 -10.51
C PHE A 322 11.21 -12.35 -11.79
N ASN A 323 10.61 -13.49 -12.11
CA ASN A 323 10.83 -14.19 -13.37
C ASN A 323 9.52 -14.77 -13.91
N GLY A 324 9.20 -14.49 -15.18
CA GLY A 324 8.05 -15.04 -15.89
C GLY A 324 7.09 -13.97 -16.40
N TYR A 325 5.80 -14.33 -16.53
CA TYR A 325 4.78 -13.48 -17.14
C TYR A 325 3.93 -12.71 -16.11
N GLY A 326 3.40 -11.55 -16.51
CA GLY A 326 2.45 -10.78 -15.69
C GLY A 326 3.08 -10.14 -14.46
N GLU A 327 4.28 -9.56 -14.62
CA GLU A 327 4.85 -8.65 -13.63
C GLU A 327 3.98 -7.39 -13.46
N SER A 328 3.51 -6.87 -14.61
CA SER A 328 2.58 -5.76 -14.76
C SER A 328 1.49 -6.15 -15.77
N LEU A 329 0.41 -5.36 -15.87
CA LEU A 329 -0.59 -5.60 -16.93
C LEU A 329 -0.01 -5.38 -18.32
N LEU A 330 0.84 -4.37 -18.53
CA LEU A 330 1.48 -4.17 -19.82
C LEU A 330 2.41 -5.32 -20.23
N ASP A 331 2.97 -6.02 -19.24
CA ASP A 331 3.85 -7.19 -19.42
C ASP A 331 3.11 -8.52 -19.21
N TYR A 332 1.76 -8.56 -19.29
CA TYR A 332 1.00 -9.79 -19.02
C TYR A 332 1.39 -10.95 -19.94
N ASN A 333 1.64 -10.66 -21.21
CA ASN A 333 2.02 -11.61 -22.24
C ASN A 333 3.52 -11.62 -22.58
N HIS A 334 4.34 -10.91 -21.80
CA HIS A 334 5.78 -10.80 -21.99
C HIS A 334 6.55 -11.37 -20.80
N SER A 335 7.59 -12.16 -21.07
CA SER A 335 8.40 -12.75 -20.01
C SER A 335 9.44 -11.77 -19.49
N VAL A 336 9.33 -11.41 -18.22
CA VAL A 336 10.24 -10.50 -17.53
C VAL A 336 11.24 -11.27 -16.67
N ASN A 337 12.47 -10.76 -16.56
CA ASN A 337 13.45 -11.15 -15.57
C ASN A 337 13.98 -9.89 -14.88
N ARG A 338 13.55 -9.64 -13.65
CA ARG A 338 13.86 -8.43 -12.90
C ARG A 338 14.46 -8.76 -11.54
N ILE A 339 15.52 -8.06 -11.17
CA ILE A 339 16.00 -7.99 -9.79
C ILE A 339 15.97 -6.54 -9.30
N GLY A 340 15.64 -6.35 -8.03
CA GLY A 340 15.57 -5.05 -7.41
C GLY A 340 15.98 -5.03 -5.95
N ILE A 341 16.49 -3.89 -5.51
CA ILE A 341 16.86 -3.61 -4.12
C ILE A 341 16.29 -2.27 -3.66
N GLY A 342 15.83 -2.22 -2.41
CA GLY A 342 15.31 -1.01 -1.80
C GLY A 342 14.79 -1.25 -0.39
N PHE A 343 13.59 -0.74 -0.13
CA PHE A 343 13.02 -0.63 1.21
C PHE A 343 11.56 -1.07 1.24
N ILE A 344 11.15 -1.65 2.36
CA ILE A 344 9.77 -2.10 2.60
C ILE A 344 9.31 -1.66 3.99
N LEU A 345 8.04 -1.24 4.10
CA LEU A 345 7.42 -0.97 5.39
C LEU A 345 7.22 -2.27 6.17
N THR A 346 7.60 -2.26 7.43
CA THR A 346 7.51 -3.43 8.32
C THR A 346 6.29 -3.28 9.23
N ASP A 347 5.25 -4.09 9.02
CA ASP A 347 4.05 -4.12 9.90
C ASP A 347 3.84 -5.45 10.63
N TRP A 348 4.73 -6.42 10.42
CA TRP A 348 4.56 -7.82 10.85
C TRP A 348 5.19 -8.19 12.20
N ASN A 349 5.70 -7.23 12.99
CA ASN A 349 6.51 -7.48 14.20
C ASN A 349 5.77 -7.38 15.55
#